data_AF-A0A3B8PT25-F1
#
_entry.id   AF-A0A3B8PT25-F1
#
_cell.length_a   1.000
_cell.length_b   1.000
_cell.length_c   1.000
_cell.angle_alpha   90.00
_cell.angle_beta   90.00
_cell.angle_gamma   90.00
#
_symmetry.space_group_name_H-M   'P 1'
#
loop_
_entity.id
_entity.type
_entity.pdbx_description
1 polymer ?
#
loop_
_entity_poly.entity_id
_entity_poly.type
_entity_poly.pdbx_seq_one_letter_code
_entity_poly.pdbx_strand_id
1 'polypeptide(L)'
;MSLSEYFKDRFRGDIRFRGSEFLKAELITVTEVTPTTLTAVIQDDTEFEAELSHSDDGLQLCCSCSRKDDRTATCRHIWAAILVVDRDGYLAGTTTPDYVPPFTSDAARGTGNHRGPLLEDMADDDDDFADFLSRTSGRRTWETRLSNLGDALERGSVEQESERDIVYEIDMAQSRAENQIILQTSQRQRR
;
A
#
# COMPACT_ATOMS: atom_id res chain seq x y z
N MET A 1 11.30 -12.14 8.34
CA MET A 1 10.05 -12.61 8.98
C MET A 1 8.93 -11.73 8.46
N SER A 2 7.67 -12.18 8.59
CA SER A 2 6.50 -11.33 8.33
C SER A 2 6.14 -10.49 9.56
N LEU A 3 5.24 -9.52 9.43
CA LEU A 3 4.76 -8.74 10.57
C LEU A 3 3.94 -9.59 11.54
N SER A 4 3.14 -10.52 11.01
CA SER A 4 2.36 -11.48 11.81
C SER A 4 3.26 -12.44 12.59
N GLU A 5 4.39 -12.87 12.05
CA GLU A 5 5.39 -13.66 12.78
C GLU A 5 5.98 -12.86 13.94
N TYR A 6 6.34 -11.59 13.70
CA TYR A 6 6.89 -10.70 14.73
C TYR A 6 5.92 -10.48 15.90
N PHE A 7 4.62 -10.31 15.62
CA PHE A 7 3.63 -10.07 16.66
C PHE A 7 2.96 -11.33 17.23
N LYS A 8 3.25 -12.52 16.69
CA LYS A 8 2.53 -13.77 17.01
C LYS A 8 2.40 -14.04 18.51
N ASP A 9 3.47 -13.81 19.28
CA ASP A 9 3.52 -14.11 20.71
C ASP A 9 2.78 -13.07 21.57
N ARG A 10 2.55 -11.87 21.03
CA ARG A 10 1.77 -10.81 21.70
C ARG A 10 0.26 -11.07 21.62
N PHE A 11 -0.18 -11.88 20.65
CA PHE A 11 -1.59 -12.16 20.40
C PHE A 11 -1.96 -13.59 20.79
N ARG A 12 -2.96 -13.72 21.67
CA ARG A 12 -3.53 -15.02 22.06
C ARG A 12 -4.12 -15.74 20.84
N GLY A 13 -4.04 -17.07 20.83
CA GLY A 13 -4.44 -17.89 19.68
C GLY A 13 -5.90 -17.71 19.25
N ASP A 14 -6.82 -17.50 20.20
CA ASP A 14 -8.23 -17.21 19.94
C ASP A 14 -8.44 -15.86 19.23
N ILE A 15 -7.66 -14.85 19.59
CA ILE A 15 -7.67 -13.54 18.93
C ILE A 15 -7.14 -13.67 17.50
N ARG A 16 -6.05 -14.43 17.32
CA ARG A 16 -5.46 -14.67 15.99
C ARG A 16 -6.42 -15.40 15.06
N PHE A 17 -7.08 -16.44 15.57
CA PHE A 17 -8.10 -17.18 14.83
C PHE A 17 -9.25 -16.27 14.39
N ARG A 18 -9.86 -15.52 15.31
CA ARG A 18 -10.97 -14.62 15.01
C ARG A 18 -10.56 -13.47 14.08
N GLY A 19 -9.34 -12.94 14.23
CA GLY A 19 -8.83 -11.89 13.35
C GLY A 19 -8.62 -12.37 11.91
N SER A 20 -8.24 -13.65 11.71
CA SER A 20 -8.07 -14.23 10.37
C SER A 20 -9.37 -14.33 9.57
N GLU A 21 -10.52 -14.42 10.26
CA GLU A 21 -11.83 -14.49 9.59
C GLU A 21 -12.19 -13.19 8.87
N PHE A 22 -11.81 -12.02 9.41
CA PHE A 22 -12.03 -10.74 8.72
C PHE A 22 -11.24 -10.64 7.42
N LEU A 23 -10.03 -11.19 7.38
CA LEU A 23 -9.22 -11.24 6.16
C LEU A 23 -9.87 -12.14 5.11
N LYS A 24 -10.32 -13.34 5.50
CA LYS A 24 -10.96 -14.30 4.59
C LYS A 24 -12.30 -13.80 4.05
N ALA A 25 -13.04 -13.07 4.88
CA ALA A 25 -14.33 -12.49 4.52
C ALA A 25 -14.20 -11.14 3.79
N GLU A 26 -12.97 -10.65 3.56
CA GLU A 26 -12.69 -9.35 2.91
C GLU A 26 -13.37 -8.15 3.61
N LEU A 27 -13.58 -8.25 4.92
CA LEU A 27 -14.23 -7.23 5.75
C LEU A 27 -13.26 -6.14 6.24
N ILE A 28 -12.08 -6.05 5.63
CA ILE A 28 -11.04 -5.11 6.03
C ILE A 28 -10.51 -4.36 4.81
N THR A 29 -10.49 -3.04 4.91
CA THR A 29 -10.03 -2.14 3.84
C THR A 29 -8.99 -1.18 4.41
N VAL A 30 -7.83 -1.08 3.74
CA VAL A 30 -6.81 -0.08 4.08
C VAL A 30 -7.22 1.26 3.49
N THR A 31 -7.32 2.28 4.34
CA THR A 31 -7.77 3.62 3.94
C THR A 31 -6.60 4.58 3.72
N GLU A 32 -5.52 4.42 4.51
CA GLU A 32 -4.35 5.30 4.44
C GLU A 32 -3.07 4.49 4.66
N VAL A 33 -2.06 4.77 3.85
CA VAL A 33 -0.71 4.22 4.01
C VAL A 33 0.30 5.35 3.84
N THR A 34 1.05 5.60 4.89
CA THR A 34 2.19 6.52 4.93
C THR A 34 3.40 5.77 5.48
N PRO A 35 4.64 6.23 5.25
CA PRO A 35 5.84 5.54 5.77
C PRO A 35 5.84 5.29 7.27
N THR A 36 5.12 6.11 8.03
CA THR A 36 5.04 6.03 9.49
C THR A 36 3.75 5.39 9.98
N THR A 37 2.65 5.45 9.22
CA THR A 37 1.33 5.08 9.71
C THR A 37 0.54 4.33 8.64
N LEU A 38 -0.14 3.26 9.06
CA LEU A 38 -1.12 2.55 8.26
C LEU A 38 -2.45 2.50 8.99
N THR A 39 -3.50 2.90 8.30
CA THR A 39 -4.87 2.93 8.83
C THR A 39 -5.75 2.00 8.02
N ALA A 40 -6.50 1.15 8.72
CA ALA A 40 -7.45 0.23 8.14
C ALA A 40 -8.80 0.30 8.85
N VAL A 41 -9.87 0.16 8.07
CA VAL A 41 -11.24 0.09 8.56
C VAL A 41 -11.73 -1.36 8.45
N ILE A 42 -12.27 -1.87 9.55
CA ILE A 42 -12.81 -3.23 9.67
C ILE A 42 -14.32 -3.14 9.85
N GLN A 43 -15.05 -3.85 8.99
CA GLN A 43 -16.49 -4.00 9.09
C GLN A 43 -16.83 -5.21 9.97
N ASP A 44 -17.41 -4.96 11.14
CA ASP A 44 -17.93 -5.97 12.05
C ASP A 44 -19.41 -5.63 12.34
N ASP A 45 -19.86 -5.67 13.60
CA ASP A 45 -21.17 -5.12 14.00
C ASP A 45 -21.26 -3.60 13.71
N THR A 46 -20.13 -2.91 13.83
CA THR A 46 -19.92 -1.50 13.50
C THR A 46 -18.57 -1.35 12.81
N GLU A 47 -18.32 -0.19 12.21
CA GLU A 47 -16.99 0.11 11.64
C GLU A 47 -16.00 0.40 12.78
N PHE A 48 -14.89 -0.34 12.76
CA PHE A 48 -13.76 -0.13 13.66
C PHE A 48 -12.55 0.32 12.88
N GLU A 49 -11.79 1.24 13.45
CA GLU A 49 -10.57 1.78 12.87
C GLU A 49 -9.37 1.17 13.61
N ALA A 50 -8.43 0.63 12.85
CA ALA A 50 -7.19 0.06 13.33
C ALA A 50 -6.02 0.84 12.71
N GLU A 51 -5.17 1.38 13.56
CA GLU A 51 -4.01 2.17 13.19
C GLU A 51 -2.73 1.46 13.69
N LEU A 52 -1.76 1.34 12.79
CA LEU A 52 -0.41 0.86 13.05
C LEU A 52 0.54 2.03 12.81
N SER A 53 1.25 2.50 13.84
CA SER A 53 2.13 3.67 13.71
C SER A 53 3.53 3.42 14.26
N HIS A 54 4.55 3.83 13.51
CA HIS A 54 5.94 3.82 13.95
C HIS A 54 6.18 4.97 14.93
N SER A 55 6.68 4.63 16.11
CA SER A 55 7.13 5.57 17.14
C SER A 55 8.58 5.26 17.53
N ASP A 56 9.19 6.13 18.33
CA ASP A 56 10.57 5.97 18.80
C ASP A 56 10.79 4.65 19.59
N ASP A 57 9.75 4.17 20.28
CA ASP A 57 9.75 2.90 21.03
C ASP A 57 9.31 1.68 20.20
N GLY A 58 9.20 1.81 18.88
CA GLY A 58 8.77 0.77 17.95
C GLY A 58 7.34 0.96 17.43
N LEU A 59 6.74 -0.14 16.92
CA LEU A 59 5.42 -0.08 16.29
C LEU A 59 4.30 -0.07 17.36
N GLN A 60 3.57 1.04 17.40
CA GLN A 60 2.37 1.24 18.22
C GLN A 60 1.13 0.72 17.50
N LEU A 61 0.20 0.17 18.29
CA LEU A 61 -1.00 -0.51 17.81
C LEU A 61 -2.21 0.12 18.49
N CYS A 62 -3.08 0.75 17.72
CA CYS A 62 -4.24 1.49 18.22
C CYS A 62 -5.52 1.01 17.54
N CYS A 63 -6.53 0.60 18.30
CA CYS A 63 -7.85 0.23 17.78
C CYS A 63 -8.94 1.06 18.44
N SER A 64 -9.92 1.55 17.65
CA SER A 64 -11.10 2.22 18.19
C SER A 64 -11.97 1.32 19.09
N CYS A 65 -11.79 0.01 18.99
CA CYS A 65 -12.42 -1.01 19.84
C CYS A 65 -11.79 -1.16 21.23
N SER A 66 -10.53 -0.75 21.43
CA SER A 66 -9.88 -0.75 22.74
C SER A 66 -10.26 0.52 23.50
N ARG A 67 -10.04 0.55 24.81
CA ARG A 67 -10.24 1.79 25.56
C ARG A 67 -9.31 2.87 24.99
N LYS A 68 -9.83 4.09 24.87
CA LYS A 68 -9.08 5.26 24.39
C LYS A 68 -7.78 5.35 25.21
N ASP A 69 -6.64 5.26 24.52
CA ASP A 69 -5.24 5.36 25.00
C ASP A 69 -4.45 4.04 25.16
N ASP A 70 -4.99 2.88 24.77
CA ASP A 70 -4.18 1.65 24.67
C ASP A 70 -3.32 1.65 23.39
N ARG A 71 -2.10 2.21 23.46
CA ARG A 71 -1.09 2.18 22.36
C ARG A 71 -0.50 0.79 22.06
N THR A 72 -1.02 -0.23 22.73
CA THR A 72 -0.61 -1.63 22.62
C THR A 72 -1.84 -2.54 22.52
N ALA A 73 -2.84 -2.10 21.75
CA ALA A 73 -4.10 -2.82 21.60
C ALA A 73 -3.86 -4.24 21.03
N THR A 74 -4.32 -5.25 21.77
CA THR A 74 -4.24 -6.67 21.38
C THR A 74 -5.65 -7.21 21.12
N CYS A 75 -6.27 -6.72 20.05
CA CYS A 75 -7.62 -7.10 19.65
C CYS A 75 -7.63 -7.85 18.31
N ARG A 76 -8.79 -8.41 17.96
CA ARG A 76 -8.98 -9.12 16.69
C ARG A 76 -8.84 -8.21 15.46
N HIS A 77 -9.20 -6.93 15.57
CA HIS A 77 -9.13 -5.96 14.47
C HIS A 77 -7.68 -5.57 14.15
N ILE A 78 -6.84 -5.37 15.17
CA ILE A 78 -5.39 -5.12 14.96
C ILE A 78 -4.73 -6.34 14.35
N TRP A 79 -5.08 -7.54 14.82
CA TRP A 79 -4.56 -8.75 14.21
C TRP A 79 -4.95 -8.84 12.73
N ALA A 80 -6.21 -8.54 12.38
CA ALA A 80 -6.65 -8.48 10.99
C ALA A 80 -5.84 -7.46 10.17
N ALA A 81 -5.61 -6.25 10.70
CA ALA A 81 -4.79 -5.23 10.05
C ALA A 81 -3.35 -5.70 9.81
N ILE A 82 -2.71 -6.33 10.80
CA ILE A 82 -1.37 -6.94 10.65
C ILE A 82 -1.35 -7.99 9.53
N LEU A 83 -2.39 -8.83 9.44
CA LEU A 83 -2.48 -9.83 8.38
C LEU A 83 -2.65 -9.21 6.99
N VAL A 84 -3.40 -8.10 6.87
CA VAL A 84 -3.54 -7.35 5.61
C VAL A 84 -2.21 -6.77 5.18
N VAL A 85 -1.43 -6.23 6.12
CA VAL A 85 -0.06 -5.74 5.86
C VAL A 85 0.81 -6.80 5.22
N ASP A 86 0.78 -8.02 5.76
CA ASP A 86 1.54 -9.14 5.21
C ASP A 86 1.00 -9.64 3.87
N ARG A 87 -0.32 -9.71 3.70
CA ARG A 87 -0.96 -10.18 2.46
C ARG A 87 -0.66 -9.26 1.29
N ASP A 88 -0.82 -7.96 1.50
CA ASP A 88 -0.73 -6.95 0.44
C ASP A 88 0.70 -6.38 0.28
N GLY A 89 1.60 -6.71 1.21
CA GLY A 89 3.00 -6.30 1.13
C GLY A 89 3.22 -4.83 1.43
N TYR A 90 2.50 -4.28 2.42
CA TYR A 90 2.61 -2.86 2.80
C TYR A 90 3.90 -2.50 3.57
N LEU A 91 4.82 -3.44 3.78
CA LEU A 91 6.12 -3.19 4.40
C LEU A 91 7.21 -3.03 3.34
N ALA A 92 8.05 -2.00 3.49
CA ALA A 92 9.17 -1.74 2.58
C ALA A 92 10.30 -2.79 2.66
N GLY A 93 10.21 -3.78 3.55
CA GLY A 93 11.21 -4.82 3.72
C GLY A 93 10.80 -5.91 4.70
N THR A 94 11.75 -6.78 5.05
CA THR A 94 11.53 -7.87 6.01
C THR A 94 11.65 -7.40 7.45
N THR A 95 10.76 -7.87 8.33
CA THR A 95 10.87 -7.60 9.77
C THR A 95 12.03 -8.38 10.40
N THR A 96 12.67 -7.74 11.38
CA THR A 96 13.69 -8.33 12.25
C THR A 96 13.24 -8.20 13.71
N PRO A 97 13.79 -8.99 14.65
CA PRO A 97 13.38 -8.95 16.06
C PRO A 97 13.54 -7.58 16.73
N ASP A 98 14.45 -6.74 16.23
CA ASP A 98 14.74 -5.42 16.80
C ASP A 98 14.16 -4.26 15.97
N TYR A 99 13.64 -4.52 14.77
CA TYR A 99 13.24 -3.47 13.84
C TYR A 99 12.12 -3.90 12.89
N VAL A 100 11.08 -3.07 12.86
CA VAL A 100 10.00 -3.12 11.86
C VAL A 100 10.28 -2.04 10.80
N PRO A 101 10.37 -2.40 9.51
CA PRO A 101 10.59 -1.43 8.43
C PRO A 101 9.37 -0.53 8.23
N PRO A 102 9.55 0.65 7.62
CA PRO A 102 8.46 1.58 7.35
C PRO A 102 7.44 0.99 6.37
N PHE A 103 6.22 1.52 6.41
CA PHE A 103 5.20 1.14 5.44
C PHE A 103 5.48 1.77 4.06
N THR A 104 4.93 1.16 3.01
CA THR A 104 4.98 1.70 1.65
C THR A 104 3.60 1.59 1.02
N SER A 105 3.12 2.70 0.45
CA SER A 105 1.89 2.75 -0.34
C SER A 105 2.10 2.17 -1.74
N ASP A 106 3.36 2.01 -2.15
CA ASP A 106 3.72 1.30 -3.36
C ASP A 106 3.58 -0.21 -3.10
N ALA A 107 2.34 -0.69 -3.16
CA ALA A 107 2.04 -2.12 -3.26
C ALA A 107 2.59 -2.73 -4.57
N ALA A 108 3.33 -1.96 -5.39
CA ALA A 108 4.22 -2.56 -6.37
C ALA A 108 5.35 -3.29 -5.64
N ARG A 109 5.21 -4.62 -5.64
CA ARG A 109 6.22 -5.64 -5.32
C ARG A 109 6.15 -6.22 -3.92
N GLY A 110 4.98 -6.76 -3.60
CA GLY A 110 4.93 -8.15 -3.14
C GLY A 110 5.48 -9.10 -4.21
N THR A 111 6.79 -9.09 -4.46
CA THR A 111 7.48 -10.27 -5.01
C THR A 111 7.42 -11.36 -3.95
N GLY A 112 6.27 -12.04 -3.88
CA GLY A 112 6.00 -13.10 -2.93
C GLY A 112 4.88 -13.95 -3.50
N ASN A 113 5.28 -15.02 -4.21
CA ASN A 113 4.46 -16.17 -4.60
C ASN A 113 2.95 -16.03 -4.40
N HIS A 114 2.20 -15.87 -5.50
CA HIS A 114 0.77 -16.22 -5.57
C HIS A 114 0.54 -17.75 -5.45
N ARG A 115 1.28 -18.42 -4.57
CA ARG A 115 1.10 -19.82 -4.24
C ARG A 115 0.16 -19.85 -3.05
N GLY A 116 -1.13 -19.69 -3.32
CA GLY A 116 -2.15 -19.85 -2.29
C GLY A 116 -2.09 -21.28 -1.71
N PRO A 117 -2.41 -21.50 -0.43
CA PRO A 117 -2.37 -22.83 0.21
C PRO A 117 -3.22 -23.90 -0.51
N LEU A 118 -4.22 -23.47 -1.29
CA LEU A 118 -5.05 -24.37 -2.12
C LEU A 118 -4.32 -24.99 -3.31
N LEU A 119 -3.18 -24.44 -3.74
CA LEU A 119 -2.38 -24.91 -4.88
C LEU A 119 -1.20 -25.78 -4.48
N GLU A 120 -0.78 -25.76 -3.21
CA GLU A 120 0.25 -26.67 -2.67
C GLU A 120 -0.31 -28.08 -2.43
N ASP A 121 -1.55 -28.19 -1.95
CA ASP A 121 -2.24 -29.48 -1.74
C ASP A 121 -2.46 -30.26 -3.06
N MET A 122 -2.51 -29.56 -4.21
CA MET A 122 -2.62 -30.16 -5.54
C MET A 122 -1.26 -30.45 -6.20
N ALA A 123 -0.16 -29.90 -5.66
CA ALA A 123 1.18 -30.09 -6.21
C ALA A 123 1.91 -31.32 -5.62
N ASP A 124 1.44 -31.84 -4.49
CA ASP A 124 2.02 -33.02 -3.84
C ASP A 124 1.59 -34.34 -4.51
N ASP A 125 0.50 -34.35 -5.30
CA ASP A 125 -0.05 -35.55 -5.94
C ASP A 125 0.28 -35.65 -7.45
N ASP A 126 0.87 -34.61 -8.06
CA ASP A 126 1.08 -34.55 -9.51
C ASP A 126 2.44 -33.92 -9.88
N ASP A 127 3.46 -34.79 -10.07
CA ASP A 127 4.85 -34.41 -10.38
C ASP A 127 4.97 -33.54 -11.64
N ASP A 128 4.08 -33.74 -12.64
CA ASP A 128 4.04 -32.94 -13.87
C ASP A 128 3.57 -31.50 -13.60
N PHE A 129 2.69 -31.30 -12.61
CA PHE A 129 2.19 -29.98 -12.23
C PHE A 129 3.23 -29.20 -11.41
N ALA A 130 3.99 -29.89 -10.56
CA ALA A 130 5.13 -29.32 -9.84
C ALA A 130 6.26 -28.84 -10.78
N ASP A 131 6.55 -29.58 -11.87
CA ASP A 131 7.52 -29.16 -12.89
C ASP A 131 7.00 -27.97 -13.71
N PHE A 132 5.70 -27.93 -14.04
CA PHE A 132 5.08 -26.79 -14.71
C PHE A 132 5.19 -25.50 -13.88
N LEU A 133 4.94 -25.56 -12.57
CA LEU A 133 5.05 -24.41 -11.67
C LEU A 133 6.51 -23.95 -11.53
N SER A 134 7.44 -24.90 -11.37
CA SER A 134 8.89 -24.65 -11.32
C SER A 134 9.40 -23.97 -12.60
N ARG A 135 8.92 -24.38 -13.78
CA ARG A 135 9.27 -23.76 -15.07
C ARG A 135 8.76 -22.33 -15.21
N THR A 136 7.69 -21.96 -14.50
CA THR A 136 7.13 -20.61 -14.56
C THR A 136 7.76 -19.62 -13.57
N SER A 137 8.66 -20.10 -12.69
CA SER A 137 9.41 -19.30 -11.72
C SER A 137 10.58 -18.52 -12.33
N GLY A 138 10.93 -18.75 -13.60
CA GLY A 138 11.83 -17.88 -14.34
C GLY A 138 11.05 -16.68 -14.85
N ARG A 139 11.48 -15.45 -14.49
CA ARG A 139 10.87 -14.17 -14.94
C ARG A 139 10.39 -14.31 -16.38
N ARG A 140 9.07 -14.36 -16.57
CA ARG A 140 8.53 -14.66 -17.90
C ARG A 140 8.98 -13.54 -18.85
N THR A 141 9.23 -13.86 -20.11
CA THR A 141 9.74 -12.87 -21.08
C THR A 141 8.79 -11.67 -21.24
N TRP A 142 7.49 -11.87 -21.02
CA TRP A 142 6.50 -10.79 -21.00
C TRP A 142 6.62 -9.91 -19.75
N GLU A 143 6.97 -10.48 -18.60
CA GLU A 143 7.15 -9.79 -17.32
C GLU A 143 8.39 -8.89 -17.35
N THR A 144 9.45 -9.36 -18.00
CA THR A 144 10.65 -8.57 -18.30
C THR A 144 10.33 -7.46 -19.31
N ARG A 145 9.50 -7.74 -20.33
CA ARG A 145 9.03 -6.70 -21.28
C ARG A 145 8.16 -5.65 -20.60
N LEU A 146 7.32 -6.05 -19.65
CA LEU A 146 6.47 -5.13 -18.89
C LEU A 146 7.29 -4.27 -17.93
N SER A 147 8.28 -4.85 -17.26
CA SER A 147 9.22 -4.08 -16.42
C SER A 147 10.03 -3.10 -17.26
N ASN A 148 10.53 -3.52 -18.43
CA ASN A 148 11.22 -2.61 -19.35
C ASN A 148 10.31 -1.50 -19.89
N LEU A 149 9.02 -1.79 -20.13
CA LEU A 149 8.02 -0.79 -20.52
C LEU A 149 7.71 0.17 -19.36
N GLY A 150 7.61 -0.32 -18.13
CA GLY A 150 7.47 0.50 -16.93
C GLY A 150 8.65 1.46 -16.76
N ASP A 151 9.88 0.93 -16.79
CA ASP A 151 11.09 1.75 -16.71
C ASP A 151 11.21 2.72 -17.92
N ALA A 152 10.70 2.35 -19.09
CA ALA A 152 10.69 3.23 -20.27
C ALA A 152 9.62 4.32 -20.17
N LEU A 153 8.49 4.06 -19.51
CA LEU A 153 7.45 5.05 -19.22
C LEU A 153 7.88 5.98 -18.08
N GLU A 154 8.57 5.48 -17.05
CA GLU A 154 9.16 6.30 -15.98
C GLU A 154 10.35 7.14 -16.46
N ARG A 155 11.14 6.62 -17.40
CA ARG A 155 12.18 7.44 -18.07
C ARG A 155 11.60 8.35 -19.15
N GLY A 156 10.49 7.96 -19.77
CA GLY A 156 9.76 8.74 -20.76
C GLY A 156 8.90 9.85 -20.15
N SER A 157 8.48 9.74 -18.89
CA SER A 157 7.88 10.86 -18.14
C SER A 157 8.90 11.92 -17.75
N VAL A 158 10.20 11.69 -18.01
CA VAL A 158 11.27 12.70 -18.00
C VAL A 158 11.55 13.24 -19.41
N GLU A 159 10.68 13.03 -20.40
CA GLU A 159 10.59 13.98 -21.52
C GLU A 159 9.93 15.25 -20.99
N GLN A 160 10.78 16.14 -20.45
CA GLN A 160 10.52 17.54 -20.13
C GLN A 160 9.03 17.91 -20.26
N GLU A 161 8.27 17.80 -19.17
CA GLU A 161 7.16 18.74 -18.99
C GLU A 161 7.81 20.13 -18.99
N SER A 162 7.97 20.69 -20.19
CA SER A 162 8.34 22.08 -20.34
C SER A 162 7.27 22.82 -19.57
N GLU A 163 7.63 23.38 -18.42
CA GLU A 163 6.74 24.14 -17.56
C GLU A 163 6.11 25.24 -18.44
N ARG A 164 4.85 25.01 -18.83
CA ARG A 164 4.10 25.87 -19.75
C ARG A 164 3.38 26.90 -18.89
N ASP A 165 4.04 28.03 -18.68
CA ASP A 165 3.41 29.15 -17.98
C ASP A 165 2.50 29.91 -18.96
N ILE A 166 1.21 29.97 -18.64
CA ILE A 166 0.26 30.85 -19.31
C ILE A 166 0.07 32.08 -18.41
N VAL A 167 0.47 33.25 -18.89
CA VAL A 167 0.34 34.52 -18.15
C VAL A 167 -0.81 35.32 -18.74
N TYR A 168 -1.74 35.69 -17.87
CA TYR A 168 -2.86 36.57 -18.18
C TYR A 168 -2.57 37.98 -17.65
N GLU A 169 -2.54 38.96 -18.54
CA GLU A 169 -2.37 40.38 -18.20
C GLU A 169 -3.65 41.14 -18.52
N ILE A 170 -4.13 41.94 -17.56
CA ILE A 170 -5.34 42.75 -17.72
C ILE A 170 -4.91 44.19 -18.01
N ASP A 171 -5.24 44.70 -19.18
CA ASP A 171 -5.02 46.12 -19.48
C ASP A 171 -6.09 46.95 -18.78
N MET A 172 -5.71 47.55 -17.65
CA MET A 172 -6.62 48.36 -16.83
C MET A 172 -7.03 49.67 -17.50
N ALA A 173 -6.20 50.25 -18.37
CA ALA A 173 -6.50 51.52 -19.02
C ALA A 173 -7.52 51.31 -20.15
N GLN A 174 -7.27 50.30 -20.99
CA GLN A 174 -8.16 49.99 -22.11
C GLN A 174 -9.47 49.35 -21.62
N SER A 175 -9.41 48.49 -20.59
CA SER A 175 -10.62 47.87 -20.02
C SER A 175 -11.59 48.91 -19.44
N ARG A 176 -11.06 50.01 -18.89
CA ARG A 176 -11.87 51.14 -18.39
C ARG A 176 -12.43 52.01 -19.51
N ALA A 177 -11.70 52.16 -20.62
CA ALA A 177 -12.15 52.94 -21.76
C ALA A 177 -13.29 52.25 -22.52
N GLU A 178 -13.21 50.92 -22.68
CA GLU A 178 -14.20 50.14 -23.43
C GLU A 178 -15.31 49.53 -22.53
N ASN A 179 -15.19 49.71 -21.21
CA ASN A 179 -16.09 49.19 -20.18
C ASN A 179 -16.31 47.66 -20.27
N GLN A 180 -15.27 46.95 -20.73
CA GLN A 180 -15.19 45.51 -20.86
C GLN A 180 -13.80 45.05 -20.41
N ILE A 181 -13.66 43.83 -19.87
CA ILE A 181 -12.35 43.33 -19.44
C ILE A 181 -11.56 42.90 -20.67
N ILE A 182 -10.44 43.57 -20.91
CA ILE A 182 -9.50 43.24 -21.97
C ILE A 182 -8.36 42.42 -21.37
N LEU A 183 -8.28 41.17 -21.80
CA LEU A 183 -7.32 40.17 -21.33
C LEU A 183 -6.31 39.87 -22.43
N GLN A 184 -5.04 40.11 -22.16
CA GLN A 184 -3.95 39.67 -23.01
C GLN A 184 -3.37 38.37 -22.46
N THR A 185 -3.28 37.34 -23.30
CA THR A 185 -2.74 36.03 -22.92
C THR A 185 -1.40 35.82 -23.61
N SER A 186 -0.36 35.51 -22.84
CA SER A 186 0.95 35.13 -23.38
C SER A 186 1.36 33.76 -22.83
N GLN A 187 2.06 32.99 -23.66
CA GLN A 187 2.56 31.67 -23.30
C GLN A 187 4.08 31.71 -23.30
N ARG A 188 4.70 31.23 -22.21
CA ARG A 188 6.15 31.06 -22.14
C ARG A 188 6.47 29.59 -21.94
N GLN A 189 7.39 29.08 -22.75
CA GLN A 189 7.95 27.75 -22.62
C GLN A 189 9.40 27.90 -22.12
N ARG A 190 9.70 27.45 -20.90
CA ARG A 190 11.10 27.34 -20.46
C ARG A 190 11.70 26.09 -21.08
N ARG A 191 12.81 26.26 -21.80
CA ARG A 191 13.66 25.18 -22.32
C ARG A 191 14.69 24.79 -21.29
#